data_AF-A0A3B0ZUM2-F1
#
_entry.id   AF-A0A3B0ZUM2-F1
#
_cell.length_a   1.000
_cell.length_b   1.000
_cell.length_c   1.000
_cell.angle_alpha   90.00
_cell.angle_beta   90.00
_cell.angle_gamma   90.00
#
_symmetry.space_group_name_H-M   'P 1'
#
loop_
_entity.id
_entity.type
_entity.pdbx_description
1 polymer ?
#
loop_
_entity_poly.entity_id
_entity_poly.type
_entity_poly.pdbx_seq_one_letter_code
_entity_poly.pdbx_strand_id
1 'polypeptide(L)' 'MVEQPTATRSLLNTARLMDDNPTLMRLKELEVLEKVTEKVDRLTVFGGLDGILNDTVKLQVNAN' A
#
# COMPACT_ATOMS: atom_id res chain seq x y z
N MET A 1 -26.28 -3.17 28.35
CA MET A 1 -25.69 -4.01 27.29
C MET A 1 -25.21 -3.07 26.21
N VAL A 2 -23.91 -2.81 26.12
CA VAL A 2 -23.34 -1.92 25.09
C VAL A 2 -23.32 -2.74 23.80
N GLU A 3 -24.14 -2.37 22.81
CA GLU A 3 -24.04 -2.94 21.47
C GLU A 3 -22.74 -2.42 20.85
N GLN A 4 -21.77 -3.30 20.63
CA GLN A 4 -20.72 -2.96 19.67
C GLN A 4 -21.40 -2.96 18.30
N PRO A 5 -21.29 -1.88 17.50
CA PRO A 5 -21.93 -1.80 16.21
C PRO A 5 -21.62 -3.06 15.42
N THR A 6 -22.63 -3.71 14.84
CA THR A 6 -22.45 -4.91 13.99
C THR A 6 -21.30 -4.73 12.97
N ALA A 7 -21.10 -3.49 12.49
CA ALA A 7 -19.95 -3.10 11.67
C ALA A 7 -18.58 -3.37 12.34
N THR A 8 -18.38 -3.02 13.61
CA THR A 8 -17.11 -3.25 14.34
C THR A 8 -16.83 -4.74 14.52
N ARG A 9 -17.88 -5.56 14.74
CA ARG A 9 -17.76 -7.01 14.85
C ARG A 9 -17.41 -7.67 13.51
N SER A 10 -18.03 -7.21 12.43
CA SER A 10 -17.71 -7.65 11.07
C SER A 10 -16.32 -7.22 10.63
N LEU A 11 -15.90 -5.98 10.91
CA LEU A 11 -14.54 -5.51 10.62
C LEU A 11 -13.49 -6.32 11.39
N LEU A 12 -13.75 -6.62 12.67
CA LEU A 12 -12.84 -7.46 13.46
C LEU A 12 -12.72 -8.87 12.90
N ASN A 13 -13.82 -9.47 12.45
CA ASN A 13 -13.78 -10.80 11.81
C ASN A 13 -13.02 -10.78 10.49
N THR A 14 -13.20 -9.73 9.67
CA THR A 14 -12.42 -9.54 8.44
C THR A 14 -10.93 -9.38 8.74
N ALA A 15 -10.56 -8.62 9.78
CA ALA A 15 -9.17 -8.47 10.19
C ALA A 15 -8.56 -9.81 10.64
N ARG A 16 -9.30 -10.59 11.45
CA ARG A 16 -8.86 -11.93 11.87
C ARG A 16 -8.67 -12.88 10.70
N LEU A 17 -9.57 -12.89 9.72
CA LEU A 17 -9.43 -13.71 8.52
C LEU A 17 -8.21 -13.31 7.66
N MET A 18 -7.85 -12.03 7.66
CA MET A 18 -6.64 -11.53 6.98
C MET A 18 -5.36 -11.92 7.73
N ASP A 19 -5.37 -11.87 9.07
CA ASP A 19 -4.24 -12.29 9.90
C ASP A 19 -4.01 -13.81 9.86
N ASP A 20 -5.10 -14.59 9.89
CA ASP A 20 -5.06 -16.06 9.89
C ASP A 20 -4.62 -16.64 8.52
N ASN A 21 -4.74 -15.86 7.43
CA ASN A 21 -4.35 -16.30 6.10
C ASN A 21 -3.37 -15.31 5.43
N PRO A 22 -2.05 -15.57 5.50
CA PRO A 22 -1.05 -14.67 4.94
C PRO A 22 -1.20 -14.46 3.42
N THR A 23 -1.82 -15.41 2.71
CA THR A 23 -2.09 -15.28 1.27
C THR A 23 -3.14 -14.19 1.01
N LEU A 24 -4.18 -14.08 1.83
CA LEU A 24 -5.20 -13.05 1.69
C LEU A 24 -4.62 -11.65 1.91
N MET A 25 -3.73 -11.50 2.89
CA MET A 25 -3.02 -10.24 3.14
C MET A 25 -2.17 -9.85 1.91
N ARG A 26 -1.40 -10.80 1.36
CA ARG A 26 -0.61 -10.58 0.14
C ARG A 26 -1.46 -10.21 -1.07
N LEU A 27 -2.61 -10.86 -1.26
CA LEU A 27 -3.54 -10.50 -2.33
C LEU A 27 -4.08 -9.08 -2.16
N LYS A 28 -4.33 -8.65 -0.92
CA LYS A 28 -4.76 -7.27 -0.65
C LYS A 28 -3.66 -6.25 -0.93
N GLU A 29 -2.43 -6.55 -0.58
CA GLU A 29 -1.26 -5.74 -0.93
C GLU A 29 -1.13 -5.60 -2.46
N LEU A 30 -1.30 -6.70 -3.20
CA LEU A 30 -1.24 -6.69 -4.67
C LEU A 30 -2.38 -5.89 -5.31
N GLU A 31 -3.61 -5.99 -4.80
CA GLU A 31 -4.75 -5.17 -5.27
C GLU A 31 -4.47 -3.67 -5.06
N VAL A 32 -3.87 -3.30 -3.92
CA VAL A 32 -3.49 -1.91 -3.65
C VAL A 32 -2.36 -1.48 -4.59
N LEU A 33 -1.37 -2.35 -4.80
CA LEU A 33 -0.26 -2.10 -5.70
C LEU A 33 -0.74 -1.87 -7.14
N GLU A 34 -1.67 -2.71 -7.62
CA GLU A 34 -2.29 -2.56 -8.94
C GLU A 34 -2.91 -1.17 -9.12
N LYS A 35 -3.74 -0.73 -8.17
CA LYS A 35 -4.37 0.61 -8.19
C LYS A 35 -3.37 1.77 -8.17
N VAL A 36 -2.23 1.59 -7.50
CA VAL A 36 -1.17 2.61 -7.50
C VAL A 36 -0.46 2.60 -8.85
N THR A 37 -0.12 1.43 -9.38
CA THR A 37 0.57 1.29 -10.67
C THR A 37 -0.29 1.76 -11.84
N GLU A 38 -1.60 1.59 -11.80
CA GLU A 38 -2.54 2.15 -12.79
C GLU A 38 -2.45 3.68 -12.88
N LYS A 39 -2.14 4.35 -11.76
CA LYS A 39 -1.97 5.81 -11.72
C LYS A 39 -0.58 6.27 -12.17
N VAL A 40 0.38 5.35 -12.29
CA VAL A 40 1.75 5.61 -12.71
C VAL A 40 1.88 5.20 -14.18
N ASP A 41 1.23 5.96 -15.06
CA ASP A 41 1.20 5.70 -16.51
C ASP A 41 2.56 6.04 -17.18
N ARG A 42 3.19 7.15 -16.78
CA ARG A 42 4.46 7.58 -17.37
C ARG A 42 5.37 8.26 -16.37
N LEU A 43 6.44 7.56 -15.97
CA LEU A 43 7.55 8.16 -15.24
C LEU A 43 8.48 8.85 -16.26
N THR A 44 8.27 10.15 -16.51
CA THR A 44 9.13 10.91 -17.43
C THR A 44 10.42 11.29 -16.71
N VAL A 45 11.53 10.63 -17.06
CA VAL A 45 12.85 10.92 -16.52
C VAL A 45 13.51 12.03 -17.34
N PHE A 46 13.63 13.22 -16.73
CA PHE A 46 14.45 14.30 -17.27
C PHE A 46 15.89 14.09 -16.79
N GLY A 47 16.83 13.77 -17.69
CA GLY A 47 18.26 13.71 -17.36
C GLY A 47 19.03 12.42 -17.71
N GLY A 48 18.38 11.42 -18.31
CA GLY A 48 19.05 10.16 -18.70
C GLY A 48 19.39 9.23 -17.51
N LEU A 49 20.21 8.21 -17.76
CA LEU A 49 20.56 7.18 -16.76
C LEU A 49 21.31 7.75 -15.55
N ASP A 50 22.16 8.76 -15.74
CA ASP A 50 22.91 9.41 -14.64
C ASP A 50 22.01 10.16 -13.66
N GLY A 51 20.89 10.73 -14.12
CA GLY A 51 19.90 11.35 -13.25
C GLY A 51 19.21 10.33 -12.35
N ILE A 52 18.89 9.14 -12.89
CA ILE A 52 18.26 8.05 -12.13
C ILE A 52 19.17 7.56 -11.01
N LEU A 53 20.44 7.30 -11.31
CA LEU A 53 21.40 6.77 -10.34
C LEU A 53 21.65 7.74 -9.17
N ASN A 54 21.64 9.05 -9.44
CA ASN A 54 21.90 10.07 -8.42
C ASN A 54 20.63 10.46 -7.63
N ASP A 55 19.45 10.48 -8.25
CA ASP A 55 18.22 10.94 -7.59
C ASP A 55 17.48 9.82 -6.84
N THR A 56 17.67 8.55 -7.21
CA THR A 56 17.09 7.40 -6.48
C THR A 56 17.57 7.33 -5.02
N VAL A 57 18.74 7.89 -4.71
CA VAL A 57 19.32 7.90 -3.36
C VAL A 57 18.73 8.99 -2.46
N LYS A 58 17.96 9.95 -3.00
CA LYS A 58 17.34 11.03 -2.21
C LYS A 58 15.89 10.68 -1.82
N LEU A 59 15.71 9.64 -1.01
CA LEU A 59 14.50 9.53 -0.21
C LEU A 59 14.60 10.56 0.93
N GLN A 60 14.18 11.80 0.67
CA GLN A 60 13.97 12.77 1.73
C GLN A 60 12.75 12.35 2.55
N VAL A 61 13.00 11.61 3.62
CA VAL A 61 12.03 11.44 4.70
C VAL A 61 11.94 12.80 5.41
N ASN A 62 10.92 13.59 5.06
CA ASN A 62 10.54 14.75 5.87
C ASN A 62 9.98 14.23 7.20
N ALA A 63 10.84 14.17 8.21
CA ALA A 63 10.41 14.08 9.59
C ALA A 63 9.94 15.47 10.02
N ASN A 64 8.64 15.61 10.29
CA ASN A 64 8.06 16.72 11.03
C ASN A 64 7.08 16.16 12.05
#